data_AF-A0A7W1PS61-F1
#
_entry.id   AF-A0A7W1PS61-F1
#
_cell.length_a   1.000
_cell.length_b   1.000
_cell.length_c   1.000
_cell.angle_alpha   90.00
_cell.angle_beta   90.00
_cell.angle_gamma   90.00
#
_symmetry.space_group_name_H-M   'P 1'
#
loop_
_entity.id
_entity.type
_entity.pdbx_description
1 polymer ?
#
loop_
_entity_poly.entity_id
_entity_poly.type
_entity_poly.pdbx_seq_one_letter_code
_entity_poly.pdbx_strand_id
1 'polypeptide(L)' 'MYEKAFQSEDLTQYSFLVTGGAGFIGSNIVEYLVKQGAGKIRVLDNLATGFKENLQ' A
#
# COMPACT_ATOMS: atom_id res chain seq x y z
N MET A 1 -12.15 2.30 -6.30
CA MET A 1 -10.90 2.04 -7.06
C MET A 1 -10.23 0.83 -6.41
N TYR A 2 -9.52 0.00 -7.18
CA TYR A 2 -8.84 -1.24 -6.71
C TYR A 2 -9.72 -2.48 -6.44
N GLU A 3 -10.90 -2.56 -7.06
CA GLU A 3 -11.78 -3.74 -6.97
C GLU A 3 -11.24 -4.95 -7.75
N LYS A 4 -10.43 -4.70 -8.78
CA LYS A 4 -9.81 -5.76 -9.58
C LYS A 4 -8.58 -6.29 -8.85
N ALA A 5 -8.64 -7.56 -8.44
CA ALA A 5 -7.47 -8.28 -7.96
C ALA A 5 -6.49 -8.57 -9.11
N PHE A 6 -5.21 -8.32 -8.86
CA PHE A 6 -4.09 -8.66 -9.73
C PHE A 6 -3.28 -9.87 -9.21
N GLN A 7 -3.42 -10.21 -7.92
CA GLN A 7 -2.86 -11.42 -7.35
C GLN A 7 -3.78 -12.62 -7.54
N SER A 8 -3.18 -13.81 -7.64
CA SER A 8 -3.89 -15.09 -7.60
C SER A 8 -3.98 -15.70 -6.21
N GLU A 9 -3.15 -15.24 -5.26
CA GLU A 9 -3.04 -15.78 -3.91
C GLU A 9 -3.75 -14.89 -2.88
N ASP A 10 -4.15 -15.47 -1.75
CA ASP A 10 -4.66 -14.72 -0.61
C ASP A 10 -3.53 -13.93 0.08
N LEU A 11 -3.72 -12.62 0.24
CA LEU A 11 -2.72 -11.73 0.83
C LEU A 11 -2.70 -11.73 2.36
N THR A 12 -3.67 -12.37 3.02
CA THR A 12 -3.82 -12.32 4.50
C THR A 12 -2.61 -12.85 5.27
N GLN A 13 -1.80 -13.74 4.68
CA GLN A 13 -0.60 -14.30 5.32
C GLN A 13 0.69 -13.53 5.02
N TYR A 14 0.64 -12.55 4.11
CA TYR A 14 1.82 -11.86 3.62
C TYR A 14 2.09 -10.54 4.35
N SER A 15 3.37 -10.17 4.41
CA SER A 15 3.85 -8.90 4.95
C SER A 15 4.55 -8.09 3.87
N PHE A 16 4.14 -6.84 3.68
CA PHE A 16 4.67 -5.93 2.67
C PHE A 16 5.40 -4.75 3.32
N LEU A 17 6.56 -4.38 2.75
CA LEU A 17 7.24 -3.11 3.01
C LEU A 17 7.10 -2.24 1.76
N VAL A 18 6.44 -1.09 1.90
CA VAL A 18 6.31 -0.10 0.82
C VAL A 18 7.18 1.10 1.14
N THR A 19 8.26 1.28 0.38
CA THR A 19 9.11 2.47 0.44
C THR A 19 8.55 3.58 -0.45
N GLY A 20 8.60 4.84 0.00
CA GLY A 20 7.97 5.93 -0.75
C GLY A 20 6.44 5.87 -0.72
N GLY A 21 5.86 5.21 0.30
CA GLY A 21 4.43 4.92 0.37
C GLY A 21 3.54 6.14 0.62
N ALA A 22 4.08 7.29 0.99
CA ALA A 22 3.33 8.55 1.07
C ALA A 22 3.41 9.36 -0.24
N GLY A 23 4.20 8.91 -1.23
CA GLY A 23 4.23 9.47 -2.59
C GLY A 23 3.07 8.97 -3.44
N PHE A 24 2.90 9.55 -4.64
CA PHE A 24 1.76 9.28 -5.53
C PHE A 24 1.57 7.79 -5.86
N ILE A 25 2.61 7.10 -6.34
CA ILE A 25 2.47 5.67 -6.71
C ILE A 25 2.38 4.80 -5.46
N GLY A 26 3.22 5.09 -4.46
CA GLY A 26 3.30 4.28 -3.25
C GLY A 26 2.00 4.26 -2.46
N SER A 27 1.30 5.38 -2.34
CA SER A 27 0.04 5.46 -1.61
C SER A 27 -1.07 4.66 -2.28
N ASN A 28 -1.13 4.69 -3.61
CA ASN A 28 -2.08 3.90 -4.39
C ASN A 28 -1.79 2.39 -4.29
N ILE A 29 -0.53 1.98 -4.19
CA ILE A 29 -0.16 0.59 -3.90
C ILE A 29 -0.57 0.20 -2.49
N VAL A 30 -0.38 1.08 -1.49
CA VAL A 30 -0.82 0.82 -0.11
C VAL A 30 -2.34 0.67 -0.05
N GLU A 31 -3.10 1.57 -0.68
CA GLU A 31 -4.56 1.49 -0.74
C GLU A 31 -5.02 0.17 -1.37
N TYR A 32 -4.38 -0.24 -2.48
CA TYR A 32 -4.63 -1.53 -3.10
C TYR A 32 -4.40 -2.70 -2.13
N LEU A 33 -3.22 -2.77 -1.48
CA LEU A 33 -2.89 -3.86 -0.55
C LEU A 33 -3.85 -3.91 0.64
N VAL A 34 -4.28 -2.75 1.16
CA VAL A 34 -5.29 -2.67 2.23
C VAL A 34 -6.60 -3.27 1.75
N LYS A 35 -7.09 -2.84 0.57
CA LYS A 35 -8.36 -3.34 0.00
C LYS A 35 -8.34 -4.82 -0.33
N GLN A 36 -7.18 -5.36 -0.69
CA GLN A 36 -7.00 -6.78 -0.97
C GLN A 36 -6.72 -7.62 0.29
N GLY A 37 -6.80 -7.03 1.49
CA GLY A 37 -6.72 -7.78 2.74
C GLY A 37 -5.31 -8.27 3.10
N ALA A 38 -4.27 -7.56 2.68
CA ALA A 38 -2.90 -7.92 3.03
C ALA A 38 -2.72 -7.97 4.56
N GLY A 39 -2.10 -9.05 5.05
CA GLY A 39 -1.99 -9.32 6.48
C GLY A 39 -1.22 -8.25 7.26
N LYS A 40 -0.13 -7.73 6.68
CA LYS A 40 0.63 -6.63 7.26
C LYS A 40 1.21 -5.73 6.18
N ILE A 41 1.07 -4.43 6.38
CA ILE A 41 1.65 -3.41 5.52
C ILE A 41 2.47 -2.47 6.40
N ARG A 42 3.75 -2.31 6.08
CA ARG A 42 4.64 -1.32 6.69
C ARG A 42 5.03 -0.31 5.62
N VAL A 43 4.80 0.96 5.92
CA VAL A 43 5.19 2.06 5.03
C VAL A 43 6.45 2.73 5.58
N LEU A 44 7.42 2.99 4.71
CA LEU A 44 8.61 3.76 5.02
C LEU A 44 8.72 4.93 4.02
N ASP A 45 8.64 6.15 4.51
CA ASP A 45 8.72 7.35 3.70
C ASP A 45 9.43 8.45 4.48
N ASN A 46 10.25 9.25 3.80
CA ASN A 46 10.96 10.39 4.39
C ASN A 46 10.21 11.72 4.22
N LEU A 47 9.06 11.71 3.53
CA LEU A 47 8.19 12.84 3.27
C LEU A 47 8.86 13.99 2.51
N ALA A 48 9.89 13.70 1.69
CA ALA A 48 10.55 14.72 0.88
C ALA A 48 9.61 15.32 -0.19
N THR A 49 8.75 14.48 -0.78
CA THR A 49 7.69 14.87 -1.73
C THR A 49 6.37 14.14 -1.48
N GLY A 50 6.32 13.29 -0.46
CA GLY A 50 5.13 12.54 -0.05
C GLY A 50 4.33 13.27 1.02
N PHE A 51 3.03 13.00 1.06
CA PHE A 51 2.06 13.63 1.98
C PHE A 51 1.39 12.54 2.80
N LYS A 52 1.31 12.71 4.12
CA LYS A 52 0.67 11.71 4.99
C LYS A 52 -0.81 11.55 4.68
N GLU A 53 -1.42 12.61 4.16
CA GLU A 53 -2.80 12.69 3.69
C GLU A 53 -3.09 11.68 2.57
N ASN A 54 -2.05 11.27 1.80
CA ASN A 54 -2.20 10.24 0.77
C ASN A 54 -2.47 8.84 1.35
N LEU A 55 -2.28 8.63 2.66
CA LEU A 55 -2.49 7.36 3.36
C LEU A 55 -3.75 7.35 4.25
N GLN A 56 -4.66 8.32 4.07
CA GLN A 56 -5.90 8.44 4.84
C GLN A 56 -6.99 7.49 4.35
#